data_AF-A0A2P4SGK0-F1
#
_entry.id   AF-A0A2P4SGK0-F1
#
_cell.length_a   1.000
_cell.length_b   1.000
_cell.length_c   1.000
_cell.angle_alpha   90.00
_cell.angle_beta   90.00
_cell.angle_gamma   90.00
#
_symmetry.space_group_name_H-M   'P 1'
#
loop_
_entity.id
_entity.type
_entity.pdbx_description
1 polymer ?
#
loop_
_entity_poly.entity_id
_entity_poly.type
_entity_poly.pdbx_seq_one_letter_code
_entity_poly.pdbx_strand_id
1 'polypeptide(L)'
;CLSPLQFFLQSESLVVCDVAEDLVEKLRKFRFRKETNNAAIIMKIDKDKQLVVLDEEHEKKHLLCTVTSISTKMEEFPIHCALSSPVLLVSEHFSLTSEKTFIVYSYKYQHEDGRVSYPLCFIFSSPVGE
;
A
#
# COMPACT_ATOMS: atom_id res chain seq x y z
N CYS A 1 -37.89 -1.49 -11.30
CA CYS A 1 -37.25 -2.53 -10.46
C CYS A 1 -36.00 -3.01 -11.16
N LEU A 2 -34.85 -2.39 -10.89
CA LEU A 2 -33.54 -2.85 -11.34
C LEU A 2 -32.76 -3.18 -10.07
N SER A 3 -32.25 -4.41 -9.99
CA SER A 3 -31.61 -4.95 -8.79
C SER A 3 -30.24 -4.30 -8.54
N PRO A 4 -29.84 -4.10 -7.26
CA PRO A 4 -28.49 -3.65 -6.87
C PRO A 4 -27.33 -4.57 -7.27
N LEU A 5 -27.62 -5.74 -7.87
CA LEU A 5 -26.63 -6.78 -8.19
C LEU A 5 -25.84 -6.53 -9.49
N GLN A 6 -25.92 -5.34 -10.07
CA GLN A 6 -25.17 -4.96 -11.28
C GLN A 6 -23.99 -4.02 -10.99
N PHE A 7 -23.68 -3.73 -9.71
CA PHE A 7 -22.46 -3.01 -9.35
C PHE A 7 -21.26 -3.97 -9.39
N PHE A 8 -20.70 -4.10 -10.59
CA PHE A 8 -19.30 -4.45 -10.89
C PHE A 8 -18.80 -5.84 -10.42
N LEU A 9 -19.27 -6.91 -11.06
CA LEU A 9 -18.38 -8.02 -11.39
C LEU A 9 -17.65 -7.68 -12.70
N GLN A 10 -16.59 -6.88 -12.62
CA GLN A 10 -15.61 -6.83 -13.70
C GLN A 10 -14.88 -8.18 -13.72
N SER A 11 -15.38 -9.13 -14.51
CA SER A 11 -14.64 -10.35 -14.81
C SER A 11 -13.58 -10.04 -15.86
N GLU A 12 -12.49 -9.41 -15.43
CA GLU A 12 -11.27 -9.34 -16.25
C GLU A 12 -10.46 -10.63 -16.02
N SER A 13 -9.93 -11.20 -17.11
CA SER A 13 -8.94 -12.27 -17.02
C SER A 13 -7.77 -11.80 -16.14
N LEU A 14 -7.41 -12.59 -15.12
CA LEU A 14 -6.26 -12.26 -14.27
C LEU A 14 -4.97 -12.35 -15.08
N VAL A 15 -4.38 -11.19 -15.39
CA VAL A 15 -3.03 -11.10 -15.98
C VAL A 15 -2.04 -10.88 -14.84
N VAL A 16 -1.05 -11.78 -14.74
CA VAL A 16 0.05 -11.64 -13.77
C VAL A 16 1.17 -10.85 -14.45
N CYS A 17 1.73 -9.88 -13.73
CA CYS A 17 2.87 -9.08 -14.19
C CYS A 17 4.15 -9.56 -13.50
N ASP A 18 5.27 -9.53 -14.23
CA ASP A 18 6.59 -9.77 -13.64
C ASP A 18 7.09 -8.52 -12.89
N VAL A 19 8.09 -8.68 -12.01
CA VAL A 19 8.69 -7.56 -11.27
C VAL A 19 9.96 -7.11 -11.98
N ALA A 20 10.08 -5.81 -12.27
CA ALA A 20 11.27 -5.28 -12.91
C ALA A 20 12.54 -5.55 -12.07
N GLU A 21 13.65 -5.91 -12.72
CA GLU A 21 14.89 -6.32 -12.04
C GLU A 21 15.46 -5.22 -11.13
N ASP A 22 15.42 -3.96 -11.60
CA ASP A 22 15.84 -2.78 -10.85
C ASP A 22 14.97 -2.54 -9.59
N LEU A 23 13.68 -2.84 -9.68
CA LEU A 23 12.77 -2.81 -8.54
C LEU A 23 13.10 -3.92 -7.54
N VAL A 24 13.42 -5.14 -7.98
CA VAL A 24 13.84 -6.24 -7.10
C VAL A 24 15.11 -5.85 -6.32
N GLU A 25 16.09 -5.25 -7.00
CA GLU A 25 17.30 -4.75 -6.33
C GLU A 25 16.99 -3.68 -5.27
N LYS A 26 16.08 -2.75 -5.58
CA LYS A 26 15.63 -1.73 -4.64
C LYS A 26 14.89 -2.32 -3.45
N LEU A 27 13.97 -3.25 -3.66
CA LEU A 27 13.25 -3.94 -2.59
C LEU A 27 14.19 -4.71 -1.67
N ARG A 28 15.23 -5.33 -2.25
CA ARG A 28 16.29 -5.99 -1.48
C ARG A 28 17.07 -4.98 -0.63
N LYS A 29 17.51 -3.87 -1.20
CA LYS A 29 18.19 -2.79 -0.46
C LYS A 29 17.31 -2.23 0.66
N PHE A 30 16.03 -2.01 0.37
CA PHE A 30 15.03 -1.50 1.31
C PHE A 30 14.81 -2.45 2.49
N ARG A 31 14.76 -3.77 2.23
CA ARG A 31 14.64 -4.80 3.28
C ARG A 31 15.81 -4.80 4.26
N PHE A 32 17.01 -4.49 3.77
CA PHE A 32 18.24 -4.53 4.55
C PHE A 32 18.77 -3.13 4.91
N ARG A 33 17.93 -2.11 4.79
CA ARG A 33 18.32 -0.73 5.06
C ARG A 33 18.65 -0.52 6.54
N LYS A 34 19.57 0.41 6.83
CA LYS A 34 20.06 0.69 8.20
C LYS A 34 19.50 1.99 8.77
N GLU A 35 18.79 2.77 7.96
CA GLU A 35 18.24 4.06 8.30
C GLU A 35 17.10 3.91 9.31
N THR A 36 17.09 4.78 10.32
CA THR A 36 16.16 4.71 11.46
C THR A 36 14.88 5.52 11.26
N ASN A 37 14.60 5.94 10.03
CA ASN A 37 13.44 6.74 9.64
C ASN A 37 12.23 5.86 9.23
N ASN A 38 11.13 6.49 8.83
CA ASN A 38 10.06 5.76 8.14
C ASN A 38 10.28 5.99 6.66
N ALA A 39 10.08 4.96 5.85
CA ALA A 39 10.30 5.02 4.41
C ALA A 39 9.24 4.19 3.68
N ALA A 40 8.95 4.54 2.44
CA ALA A 40 8.05 3.76 1.58
C ALA A 40 8.57 3.66 0.15
N ILE A 41 8.34 2.51 -0.47
CA ILE A 41 8.48 2.29 -1.90
C ILE A 41 7.07 2.12 -2.47
N ILE A 42 6.70 2.98 -3.43
CA ILE A 42 5.45 2.92 -4.16
C ILE A 42 5.73 2.28 -5.52
N MET A 43 4.93 1.29 -5.87
CA MET A 43 5.05 0.51 -7.11
C MET A 43 3.74 0.60 -7.88
N LYS A 44 3.86 0.63 -9.20
CA LYS A 44 2.74 0.63 -10.13
C LYS A 44 2.88 -0.49 -11.16
N ILE A 45 1.77 -0.85 -11.79
CA ILE A 45 1.74 -1.79 -12.90
C ILE A 45 1.88 -1.00 -14.21
N ASP A 46 2.95 -1.24 -14.94
CA ASP A 46 3.09 -0.83 -16.34
C ASP A 46 2.35 -1.86 -17.21
N LYS A 47 1.15 -1.51 -17.66
CA LYS A 47 0.27 -2.40 -18.44
C LYS A 47 0.84 -2.73 -19.82
N ASP A 48 1.56 -1.79 -20.41
CA ASP A 48 2.14 -1.95 -21.75
C ASP A 48 3.29 -2.97 -21.72
N LYS A 49 4.05 -2.99 -20.61
CA LYS A 49 5.17 -3.92 -20.42
C LYS A 49 4.80 -5.17 -19.62
N GLN A 50 3.62 -5.22 -19.01
CA GLN A 50 3.22 -6.25 -18.05
C GLN A 50 4.24 -6.40 -16.90
N LEU A 51 4.76 -5.26 -16.42
CA LEU A 51 5.78 -5.20 -15.37
C LEU A 51 5.33 -4.37 -14.19
N VAL A 52 5.67 -4.81 -12.98
CA VAL A 52 5.64 -3.98 -11.78
C VAL A 52 6.91 -3.15 -11.76
N VAL A 53 6.76 -1.83 -11.75
CA VAL A 53 7.86 -0.86 -11.78
C VAL A 53 7.82 0.03 -10.55
N LEU A 54 8.98 0.58 -10.19
CA LEU A 54 9.05 1.64 -9.19
C LEU A 54 8.29 2.86 -9.69
N ASP A 55 7.41 3.40 -8.86
CA ASP A 55 6.78 4.70 -9.11
C ASP A 55 7.53 5.79 -8.35
N GLU A 56 7.51 5.69 -7.02
CA GLU A 56 8.11 6.69 -6.13
C GLU A 56 8.76 6.04 -4.91
N GLU A 57 9.78 6.71 -4.35
CA GLU A 57 10.45 6.31 -3.11
C GLU A 57 10.46 7.52 -2.17
N HIS A 58 10.03 7.33 -0.92
CA HIS A 58 9.80 8.41 0.03
C HIS A 58 10.43 8.17 1.39
N GLU A 59 10.97 9.23 2.01
CA GLU A 59 11.49 9.23 3.38
C GLU A 59 10.87 10.34 4.29
N LYS A 60 10.41 9.92 5.48
CA LYS A 60 9.93 10.60 6.72
C LYS A 60 9.35 12.03 6.81
N LYS A 61 9.32 12.92 5.82
CA LYS A 61 8.64 14.24 6.00
C LYS A 61 7.39 14.45 5.17
N HIS A 62 7.35 13.93 3.95
CA HIS A 62 6.14 14.00 3.10
C HIS A 62 5.18 12.82 3.31
N LEU A 63 5.66 11.78 4.01
CA LEU A 63 4.93 10.54 4.28
C LEU A 63 3.89 10.65 5.41
N LEU A 64 3.91 11.77 6.14
CA LEU A 64 3.11 11.94 7.35
C LEU A 64 1.61 12.04 7.04
N CYS A 65 1.21 12.61 5.90
CA CYS A 65 -0.21 12.64 5.54
C CYS A 65 -0.71 11.24 5.08
N THR A 66 0.04 10.60 4.18
CA THR A 66 -0.34 9.32 3.57
C THR A 66 -0.32 8.18 4.58
N VAL A 67 0.67 8.14 5.47
CA VAL A 67 0.87 6.99 6.34
C VAL A 67 0.35 7.17 7.76
N THR A 68 0.12 8.40 8.25
CA THR A 68 -0.66 8.56 9.48
C THR A 68 -2.05 7.99 9.26
N SER A 69 -2.68 8.24 8.12
CA SER A 69 -3.97 7.67 7.72
C SER A 69 -3.99 6.13 7.63
N ILE A 70 -2.85 5.51 7.32
CA ILE A 70 -2.70 4.05 7.23
C ILE A 70 -2.37 3.43 8.59
N SER A 71 -1.49 4.08 9.36
CA SER A 71 -1.00 3.60 10.66
C SER A 71 -2.06 3.76 11.75
N THR A 72 -2.82 4.87 11.77
CA THR A 72 -3.97 5.02 12.70
C THR A 72 -5.08 4.00 12.40
N LYS A 73 -5.30 3.68 11.11
CA LYS A 73 -6.21 2.59 10.73
C LYS A 73 -5.73 1.21 11.20
N MET A 74 -4.43 0.91 11.17
CA MET A 74 -3.92 -0.39 11.65
C MET A 74 -3.99 -0.54 13.18
N GLU A 75 -3.91 0.56 13.93
CA GLU A 75 -4.05 0.55 15.40
C GLU A 75 -5.52 0.40 15.84
N GLU A 76 -6.49 0.84 15.03
CA GLU A 76 -7.94 0.67 15.28
C GLU A 76 -8.52 -0.70 14.90
N PHE A 77 -7.76 -1.58 14.24
CA PHE A 77 -8.17 -2.97 13.98
C PHE A 77 -7.46 -3.93 14.94
N PRO A 78 -7.89 -4.02 16.22
CA PRO A 78 -7.40 -5.07 17.10
C PRO A 78 -7.87 -6.40 16.54
N ILE A 79 -6.92 -7.33 16.51
CA ILE A 79 -6.98 -8.66 15.90
C ILE A 79 -8.02 -9.49 16.64
N HIS A 80 -9.29 -9.38 16.29
CA HIS A 80 -10.31 -10.37 16.63
C HIS A 80 -11.45 -10.30 15.62
N CYS A 81 -11.62 -11.39 14.87
CA CYS A 81 -12.83 -11.77 14.16
C CYS A 81 -13.12 -11.10 12.81
N ALA A 82 -13.14 -11.95 11.79
CA ALA A 82 -13.72 -11.70 10.48
C ALA A 82 -15.21 -11.30 10.54
N LEU A 83 -15.68 -10.74 9.41
CA LEU A 83 -17.05 -10.67 8.88
C LEU A 83 -17.75 -9.30 8.97
N SER A 84 -18.31 -8.91 7.82
CA SER A 84 -19.14 -7.72 7.50
C SER A 84 -18.37 -6.45 7.10
N SER A 85 -18.23 -6.25 5.79
CA SER A 85 -17.89 -4.97 5.15
C SER A 85 -18.68 -3.80 5.77
N PRO A 86 -18.06 -2.61 5.85
CA PRO A 86 -18.43 -1.59 4.87
C PRO A 86 -17.25 -0.72 4.39
N VAL A 87 -17.37 -0.35 3.13
CA VAL A 87 -16.64 0.68 2.38
C VAL A 87 -16.52 1.97 3.21
N LEU A 88 -15.32 2.57 3.32
CA LEU A 88 -15.20 3.97 3.74
C LEU A 88 -14.02 4.71 3.11
N LEU A 89 -14.38 5.84 2.50
CA LEU A 89 -13.64 6.82 1.71
C LEU A 89 -12.30 7.26 2.32
N VAL A 90 -11.27 7.39 1.49
CA VAL A 90 -9.98 8.01 1.86
C VAL A 90 -9.90 9.38 1.21
N SER A 91 -10.01 10.43 2.03
CA SER A 91 -9.99 11.84 1.65
C SER A 91 -8.60 12.29 1.17
N GLU A 92 -8.57 12.72 -0.10
CA GLU A 92 -7.89 13.90 -0.66
C GLU A 92 -6.63 14.45 0.04
N HIS A 93 -5.46 13.84 -0.18
CA HIS A 93 -4.23 14.60 -0.51
C HIS A 93 -3.05 13.73 -1.01
N PHE A 94 -3.34 12.60 -1.64
CA PHE A 94 -2.42 11.93 -2.56
C PHE A 94 -3.13 11.98 -3.92
N SER A 95 -2.55 12.72 -4.87
CA SER A 95 -3.19 13.02 -6.15
C SER A 95 -3.85 11.79 -6.77
N LEU A 96 -5.18 11.80 -6.87
CA LEU A 96 -5.96 11.61 -8.10
C LEU A 96 -5.43 10.60 -9.15
N THR A 97 -4.83 9.48 -8.75
CA THR A 97 -4.70 8.32 -9.63
C THR A 97 -5.77 7.32 -9.22
N SER A 98 -6.77 7.12 -10.07
CA SER A 98 -7.78 6.07 -9.92
C SER A 98 -7.18 4.65 -10.09
N GLU A 99 -5.86 4.54 -9.99
CA GLU A 99 -5.09 3.36 -10.34
C GLU A 99 -4.60 2.66 -9.08
N LYS A 100 -4.66 1.33 -9.13
CA LYS A 100 -4.26 0.45 -8.03
C LYS A 100 -2.74 0.54 -7.84
N THR A 101 -2.29 0.66 -6.60
CA THR A 101 -0.86 0.79 -6.25
C THR A 101 -0.44 -0.23 -5.20
N PHE A 102 0.82 -0.67 -5.28
CA PHE A 102 1.44 -1.50 -4.25
C PHE A 102 2.46 -0.68 -3.48
N ILE A 103 2.52 -0.85 -2.16
CA ILE A 103 3.38 -0.04 -1.30
C ILE A 103 4.15 -0.99 -0.38
N VAL A 104 5.47 -0.87 -0.34
CA VAL A 104 6.29 -1.45 0.73
C VAL A 104 6.62 -0.36 1.72
N TYR A 105 6.13 -0.50 2.94
CA TYR A 105 6.28 0.49 3.99
C TYR A 105 7.14 -0.04 5.13
N SER A 106 8.17 0.72 5.52
CA SER A 106 8.96 0.46 6.72
C SER A 106 8.69 1.53 7.75
N TYR A 107 8.19 1.13 8.92
CA TYR A 107 7.88 2.05 10.00
C TYR A 107 8.71 1.77 11.25
N LYS A 108 9.11 2.85 11.93
CA LYS A 108 9.72 2.76 13.24
C LYS A 108 8.65 2.40 14.27
N TYR A 109 8.69 1.18 14.80
CA TYR A 109 7.86 0.74 15.92
C TYR A 109 8.68 0.75 17.21
N GLN A 110 8.18 1.46 18.23
CA GLN A 110 8.77 1.48 19.57
C GLN A 110 7.94 0.56 20.45
N HIS A 111 8.56 -0.51 20.93
CA HIS A 111 7.94 -1.46 21.86
C HIS A 111 7.88 -0.88 23.26
N GLU A 112 6.97 -1.38 24.09
CA GLU A 112 6.81 -0.95 25.49
C GLU A 112 8.07 -1.19 26.34
N ASP A 113 8.89 -2.18 25.98
CA ASP A 113 10.15 -2.51 26.65
C ASP A 113 11.34 -1.62 26.22
N GLY A 114 11.10 -0.61 25.39
CA GLY A 114 12.10 0.33 24.88
C GLY A 114 12.88 -0.14 23.66
N ARG A 115 12.62 -1.37 23.14
CA ARG A 115 13.21 -1.80 21.88
C ARG A 115 12.59 -1.05 20.71
N VAL A 116 13.38 -0.87 19.66
CA VAL A 116 12.90 -0.31 18.38
C VAL A 116 13.03 -1.37 17.30
N SER A 117 11.96 -1.54 16.53
CA SER A 117 11.95 -2.41 15.36
C SER A 117 11.48 -1.66 14.11
N TYR A 118 11.82 -2.20 12.94
CA TYR A 118 11.47 -1.65 11.64
C TYR A 118 10.75 -2.69 10.78
N PRO A 119 9.54 -3.13 11.18
CA PRO A 119 8.75 -4.06 10.38
C PRO A 119 8.51 -3.51 8.96
N LEU A 120 8.44 -4.43 8.00
CA LEU A 120 8.08 -4.15 6.61
C LEU A 120 6.65 -4.61 6.37
N CYS A 121 5.80 -3.69 5.93
CA CYS A 121 4.43 -3.95 5.53
C CYS A 121 4.32 -3.89 4.01
N PHE A 122 3.66 -4.87 3.42
CA PHE A 122 3.22 -4.82 2.02
C PHE A 122 1.75 -4.43 1.99
N ILE A 123 1.43 -3.29 1.39
CA ILE A 123 0.10 -2.70 1.35
C ILE A 123 -0.37 -2.65 -0.10
N PHE A 124 -1.55 -3.17 -0.36
CA PHE A 124 -2.23 -3.02 -1.65
C PHE A 124 -3.31 -1.95 -1.52
N SER A 125 -3.13 -0.83 -2.22
CA SER A 125 -4.09 0.25 -2.30
C SER A 125 -4.91 0.11 -3.57
N SER A 126 -6.20 -0.19 -3.41
CA SER A 126 -7.16 -0.29 -4.51
C SER A 126 -8.34 0.61 -4.20
N PRO A 127 -8.24 1.93 -4.45
CA PRO A 127 -9.38 2.83 -4.28
C PRO A 127 -10.57 2.32 -5.11
N VAL A 128 -11.77 2.42 -4.53
CA VAL A 128 -13.01 2.07 -5.25
C VAL A 128 -13.24 3.20 -6.25
N GLY A 129 -13.28 2.89 -7.55
CA GLY A 129 -13.66 3.87 -8.57
C GLY A 129 -15.10 4.33 -8.37
N GLU A 130 -15.41 5.56 -8.77
CA GLU A 130 -16.80 6.02 -8.94
C GLU A 130 -17.53 5.24 -10.03
#